data_AF-A0A1H6GTU5-F1
#
_entry.id   AF-A0A1H6GTU5-F1
#
_cell.length_a   1.000
_cell.length_b   1.000
_cell.length_c   1.000
_cell.angle_alpha   90.00
_cell.angle_beta   90.00
_cell.angle_gamma   90.00
#
_symmetry.space_group_name_H-M   'P 1'
#
loop_
_entity.id
_entity.type
_entity.pdbx_description
1 polymer ?
#
loop_
_entity_poly.entity_id
_entity_poly.type
_entity_poly.pdbx_seq_one_letter_code
_entity_poly.pdbx_strand_id
1 'polypeptide(L)'
;MSNAYLISYRFFANSDHPLPVALQFDPETFRLIVPEDSPRPDWTRLSHRRCPNCPLDDRAAHCPSALGIAMFLPAFANRISHEKAVIEVETPVRTFVANTTFQTGMAALIGLVCATSGCPLTRFLRPMARYHTPFADEKETLARSFAIWLLGRYITRQQRGSDEALSLEGLKRQYAELSAMNLALSNRIRDSVNRDAALNAVVILDLFAQIAPVNIDGDFEDIADLYVVEEDQTTY
;
A
#
# COMPACT_ATOMS: atom_id res chain seq x y z
N MET A 1 5.27 18.47 21.69
CA MET A 1 5.75 18.11 20.33
C MET A 1 5.65 16.61 20.22
N SER A 2 4.59 16.08 19.62
CA SER A 2 4.44 14.63 19.42
C SER A 2 5.51 14.17 18.44
N ASN A 3 6.36 13.22 18.84
CA ASN A 3 7.31 12.58 17.92
C ASN A 3 6.50 11.96 16.77
N ALA A 4 6.67 12.49 15.55
CA ALA A 4 6.06 11.91 14.36
C ALA A 4 6.59 10.48 14.17
N TYR A 5 5.73 9.56 13.75
CA TYR A 5 6.19 8.22 13.38
C TYR A 5 6.93 8.32 12.04
N LEU A 6 8.13 7.76 11.94
CA LEU A 6 8.99 7.86 10.76
C LEU A 6 9.16 6.49 10.10
N ILE A 7 9.05 6.43 8.77
CA ILE A 7 9.54 5.30 7.98
C ILE A 7 10.48 5.85 6.92
N SER A 8 11.69 5.30 6.86
CA SER A 8 12.72 5.72 5.91
C SER A 8 13.06 4.60 4.94
N TYR A 9 13.12 4.93 3.66
CA TYR A 9 13.55 4.05 2.59
C TYR A 9 14.91 4.50 2.06
N ARG A 10 15.76 3.54 1.71
CA ARG A 10 17.00 3.77 0.95
C ARG A 10 17.09 2.74 -0.17
N PHE A 11 17.16 3.22 -1.40
CA PHE A 11 17.34 2.37 -2.59
C PHE A 11 18.79 2.46 -3.06
N PHE A 12 19.53 1.37 -2.90
CA PHE A 12 20.92 1.23 -3.34
C PHE A 12 20.94 0.56 -4.72
N ALA A 13 21.18 1.36 -5.75
CA ALA A 13 21.48 0.88 -7.10
C ALA A 13 22.99 0.64 -7.27
N ASN A 14 23.47 0.39 -8.49
CA ASN A 14 24.91 0.35 -8.83
C ASN A 14 25.65 1.72 -8.65
N SER A 15 25.18 2.58 -7.75
CA SER A 15 25.72 3.91 -7.45
C SER A 15 26.16 4.02 -6.00
N ASP A 16 27.18 4.82 -5.73
CA ASP A 16 27.75 5.01 -4.38
C ASP A 16 26.79 5.69 -3.38
N HIS A 17 25.73 6.33 -3.88
CA HIS A 17 24.73 7.01 -3.04
C HIS A 17 23.34 6.38 -3.20
N PRO A 18 22.65 6.05 -2.09
CA PRO A 18 21.28 5.57 -2.17
C PRO A 18 20.32 6.71 -2.55
N LEU A 19 19.16 6.36 -3.10
CA LEU A 19 18.02 7.28 -3.20
C LEU A 19 17.21 7.20 -1.90
N PRO A 20 17.22 8.23 -1.04
CA PRO A 20 16.49 8.22 0.22
C PRO A 20 15.05 8.72 0.04
N VAL A 21 14.12 8.17 0.81
CA VAL A 21 12.77 8.71 0.99
C VAL A 21 12.40 8.62 2.47
N ALA A 22 12.05 9.74 3.09
CA ALA A 22 11.61 9.78 4.48
C ALA A 22 10.13 10.15 4.54
N LEU A 23 9.32 9.32 5.20
CA LEU A 23 7.88 9.51 5.35
C LEU A 23 7.53 9.72 6.81
N GLN A 24 6.82 10.82 7.09
CA GLN A 24 6.33 11.16 8.42
C GLN A 24 4.83 10.88 8.52
N PHE A 25 4.43 10.31 9.64
CA PHE A 25 3.04 9.97 9.90
C PHE A 25 2.56 10.57 11.21
N ASP A 26 1.29 10.99 11.20
CA ASP A 26 0.58 11.38 12.40
C ASP A 26 0.52 10.19 13.38
N PRO A 27 0.98 10.35 14.64
CA PRO A 27 1.16 9.23 15.56
C PRO A 27 -0.16 8.57 16.00
N GLU A 28 -1.27 9.30 15.95
CA GLU A 28 -2.58 8.77 16.37
C GLU A 28 -3.30 8.09 15.22
N THR A 29 -3.37 8.74 14.07
CA THR A 29 -4.17 8.31 12.91
C THR A 29 -3.38 7.49 11.90
N PHE A 30 -2.04 7.57 11.94
CA PHE A 30 -1.12 7.00 10.95
C PHE A 30 -1.35 7.53 9.53
N ARG A 31 -1.84 8.76 9.43
CA ARG A 31 -1.98 9.47 8.15
C ARG A 31 -0.62 10.04 7.75
N LEU A 32 -0.26 9.90 6.48
CA LEU A 32 0.93 10.53 5.91
C LEU A 32 0.81 12.04 6.06
N ILE A 33 1.84 12.65 6.61
CA ILE A 33 2.02 14.10 6.68
C ILE A 33 2.76 14.49 5.41
N VAL A 34 2.07 15.24 4.54
CA VAL A 34 2.67 15.83 3.34
C VAL A 34 3.16 17.22 3.71
N PRO A 35 4.48 17.49 3.68
CA PRO A 35 5.03 18.83 3.93
C PRO A 35 4.40 19.90 3.03
N GLU A 36 4.22 21.13 3.53
CA GLU A 36 3.57 22.20 2.78
C GLU A 36 4.30 22.55 1.48
N ASP A 37 5.62 22.48 1.51
CA ASP A 37 6.57 22.72 0.41
C ASP A 37 6.72 21.52 -0.55
N SER A 38 5.97 20.44 -0.33
CA SER A 38 5.98 19.29 -1.24
C SER A 38 5.56 19.68 -2.67
N PRO A 39 6.14 19.06 -3.70
CA PRO A 39 5.75 19.29 -5.09
C PRO A 39 4.24 19.05 -5.32
N ARG A 40 3.58 19.98 -6.00
CA ARG A 40 2.17 19.91 -6.41
C ARG A 40 2.00 20.02 -7.93
N PRO A 41 2.64 19.14 -8.72
CA PRO A 41 2.57 19.20 -10.18
C PRO A 41 1.15 18.91 -10.67
N ASP A 42 0.82 19.35 -11.89
CA ASP A 42 -0.55 19.31 -12.42
C ASP A 42 -1.18 17.91 -12.43
N TRP A 43 -0.39 16.85 -12.62
CA TRP A 43 -0.88 15.46 -12.60
C TRP A 43 -1.47 15.03 -11.25
N THR A 44 -1.15 15.75 -10.17
CA THR A 44 -1.69 15.50 -8.83
C THR A 44 -3.07 16.13 -8.62
N ARG A 45 -3.50 17.06 -9.47
CA ARG A 45 -4.83 17.69 -9.38
C ARG A 45 -5.91 16.61 -9.42
N LEU A 46 -6.98 16.77 -8.65
CA LEU A 46 -8.04 15.76 -8.60
C LEU A 46 -8.66 15.52 -9.99
N SER A 47 -8.85 16.59 -10.77
CA SER A 47 -9.40 16.56 -12.13
C SER A 47 -8.53 15.83 -13.15
N HIS A 48 -7.20 15.75 -12.96
CA HIS A 48 -6.30 15.08 -13.89
C HIS A 48 -6.47 13.57 -13.81
N ARG A 49 -7.02 12.89 -14.82
CA ARG A 49 -7.23 11.41 -14.79
C ARG A 49 -7.91 10.96 -13.48
N ARG A 50 -9.03 11.61 -13.14
CA ARG A 50 -9.85 11.27 -11.96
C ARG A 50 -10.27 9.79 -12.03
N CYS A 51 -10.18 9.07 -10.91
CA CYS A 51 -10.66 7.70 -10.84
C CYS A 51 -12.18 7.67 -11.09
N PRO A 52 -12.71 6.69 -11.84
CA PRO A 52 -14.14 6.62 -12.14
C PRO A 52 -14.99 6.46 -10.87
N ASN A 53 -14.41 5.87 -9.83
CA ASN A 53 -15.01 5.64 -8.52
C ASN A 53 -14.56 6.65 -7.44
N CYS A 54 -13.97 7.78 -7.81
CA CYS A 54 -13.41 8.70 -6.82
C CYS A 54 -14.51 9.40 -6.00
N PRO A 55 -14.55 9.20 -4.66
CA PRO A 55 -15.61 9.72 -3.80
C PRO A 55 -15.37 11.16 -3.32
N LEU A 56 -14.22 11.76 -3.66
CA LEU A 56 -13.92 13.15 -3.30
C LEU A 56 -14.67 14.10 -4.24
N ASP A 57 -15.24 15.17 -3.69
CA ASP A 57 -15.87 16.22 -4.50
C ASP A 57 -14.84 17.23 -5.02
N ASP A 58 -15.31 18.22 -5.78
CA ASP A 58 -14.44 19.22 -6.41
C ASP A 58 -13.80 20.21 -5.41
N ARG A 59 -14.13 20.12 -4.11
CA ARG A 59 -13.44 20.90 -3.06
C ARG A 59 -12.04 20.37 -2.81
N ALA A 60 -11.78 19.10 -3.12
CA ALA A 60 -10.44 18.54 -3.06
C ALA A 60 -9.63 18.96 -4.30
N ALA A 61 -8.66 19.86 -4.12
CA ALA A 61 -7.81 20.33 -5.21
C ALA A 61 -6.91 19.23 -5.80
N HIS A 62 -6.44 18.29 -4.97
CA HIS A 62 -5.50 17.24 -5.35
C HIS A 62 -5.99 15.85 -4.92
N CYS A 63 -5.63 14.83 -5.70
CA CYS A 63 -5.77 13.44 -5.29
C CYS A 63 -4.76 13.16 -4.14
N PRO A 64 -5.20 12.68 -2.96
CA PRO A 64 -4.29 12.48 -1.83
C PRO A 64 -3.16 11.51 -2.12
N SER A 65 -3.45 10.38 -2.79
CA SER A 65 -2.42 9.39 -3.16
C SER A 65 -1.42 9.97 -4.15
N ALA A 66 -1.90 10.69 -5.17
CA ALA A 66 -1.03 11.32 -6.16
C ALA A 66 -0.11 12.37 -5.51
N LEU A 67 -0.66 13.19 -4.62
CA LEU A 67 0.11 14.19 -3.88
C LEU A 67 1.19 13.56 -2.99
N GLY A 68 0.87 12.48 -2.26
CA GLY A 68 1.86 11.76 -1.47
C GLY A 68 2.98 11.14 -2.33
N ILE A 69 2.65 10.62 -3.51
CA ILE A 69 3.63 10.04 -4.44
C ILE A 69 4.54 11.14 -5.03
N ALA A 70 4.00 12.33 -5.30
CA ALA A 70 4.76 13.45 -5.85
C ALA A 70 5.93 13.90 -4.96
N MET A 71 5.92 13.58 -3.67
CA MET A 71 7.01 13.87 -2.73
C MET A 71 8.34 13.22 -3.13
N PHE A 72 8.30 12.03 -3.75
CA PHE A 72 9.52 11.27 -4.06
C PHE A 72 9.62 10.88 -5.54
N LEU A 73 8.51 10.86 -6.30
CA LEU A 73 8.50 10.38 -7.68
C LEU A 73 9.59 10.99 -8.59
N PRO A 74 9.94 12.29 -8.52
CA PRO A 74 11.00 12.86 -9.35
C PRO A 74 12.36 12.14 -9.23
N ALA A 75 12.71 11.64 -8.03
CA ALA A 75 13.97 10.90 -7.81
C ALA A 75 14.01 9.53 -8.51
N PHE A 76 12.83 9.00 -8.89
CA PHE A 76 12.65 7.69 -9.50
C PHE A 76 12.18 7.74 -10.95
N ALA A 77 11.91 8.94 -11.51
CA ALA A 77 11.29 9.11 -12.82
C ALA A 77 12.07 8.48 -14.00
N ASN A 78 13.37 8.24 -13.82
CA ASN A 78 14.26 7.65 -14.82
C ASN A 78 14.71 6.22 -14.47
N ARG A 79 14.12 5.57 -13.46
CA ARG A 79 14.52 4.21 -13.03
C ARG A 79 13.82 3.13 -13.82
N ILE A 80 14.57 2.09 -14.17
CA ILE A 80 14.09 0.95 -14.95
C ILE A 80 13.54 -0.10 -13.99
N SER A 81 12.36 -0.65 -14.28
CA SER A 81 11.64 -1.52 -13.34
C SER A 81 12.45 -2.70 -12.80
N HIS A 82 13.12 -3.42 -13.71
CA HIS A 82 13.87 -4.65 -13.42
C HIS A 82 15.32 -4.38 -13.01
N GLU A 83 15.72 -3.12 -12.85
CA GLU A 83 17.01 -2.76 -12.28
C GLU A 83 17.11 -3.36 -10.87
N LYS A 84 18.16 -4.16 -10.62
CA LYS A 84 18.42 -4.75 -9.32
C LYS A 84 18.88 -3.68 -8.33
N ALA A 85 18.38 -3.76 -7.10
CA ALA A 85 18.74 -2.86 -6.03
C ALA A 85 18.68 -3.58 -4.68
N VAL A 86 19.54 -3.14 -3.76
CA VAL A 86 19.33 -3.41 -2.33
C VAL A 86 18.42 -2.31 -1.80
N ILE A 87 17.35 -2.69 -1.11
CA ILE A 87 16.36 -1.73 -0.61
C ILE A 87 16.24 -1.93 0.88
N GLU A 88 16.51 -0.86 1.61
CA GLU A 88 16.41 -0.83 3.06
C GLU A 88 15.19 0.00 3.47
N VAL A 89 14.41 -0.52 4.41
CA VAL A 89 13.26 0.15 5.00
C VAL A 89 13.39 0.12 6.50
N GLU A 90 13.61 1.30 7.09
CA GLU A 90 13.72 1.49 8.52
C GLU A 90 12.37 1.94 9.09
N THR A 91 11.89 1.22 10.09
CA THR A 91 10.74 1.56 10.92
C THR A 91 11.21 1.72 12.38
N PRO A 92 10.41 2.29 13.29
CA PRO A 92 10.83 2.48 14.68
C PRO A 92 11.17 1.18 15.45
N VAL A 93 10.72 0.02 14.97
CA VAL A 93 10.88 -1.27 15.66
C VAL A 93 11.75 -2.27 14.91
N ARG A 94 12.02 -2.06 13.62
CA ARG A 94 12.83 -2.97 12.79
C ARG A 94 13.27 -2.34 11.47
N THR A 95 14.35 -2.89 10.93
CA THR A 95 14.84 -2.60 9.58
C THR A 95 14.66 -3.81 8.70
N PHE A 96 14.10 -3.61 7.51
CA PHE A 96 13.99 -4.62 6.46
C PHE A 96 15.04 -4.34 5.39
N VAL A 97 15.72 -5.39 4.92
CA VAL A 97 16.70 -5.29 3.82
C VAL A 97 16.38 -6.38 2.81
N ALA A 98 16.20 -6.01 1.54
CA ALA A 98 15.94 -6.95 0.47
C ALA A 98 16.82 -6.66 -0.75
N ASN A 99 17.38 -7.72 -1.33
CA ASN A 99 17.99 -7.67 -2.67
C ASN A 99 16.91 -8.00 -3.71
N THR A 100 16.39 -6.97 -4.37
CA THR A 100 15.20 -7.08 -5.22
C THR A 100 15.31 -6.11 -6.41
N THR A 101 14.17 -5.71 -6.99
CA THR A 101 14.10 -4.79 -8.12
C THR A 101 13.50 -3.45 -7.71
N PHE A 102 13.78 -2.40 -8.49
CA PHE A 102 13.19 -1.07 -8.29
C PHE A 102 11.66 -1.11 -8.27
N GLN A 103 11.01 -1.87 -9.16
CA GLN A 103 9.55 -2.00 -9.17
C GLN A 103 9.01 -2.61 -7.86
N THR A 104 9.70 -3.59 -7.26
CA THR A 104 9.27 -4.23 -6.02
C THR A 104 9.37 -3.26 -4.83
N GLY A 105 10.47 -2.51 -4.72
CA GLY A 105 10.58 -1.51 -3.66
C GLY A 105 9.67 -0.31 -3.85
N MET A 106 9.49 0.13 -5.10
CA MET A 106 8.53 1.17 -5.44
C MET A 106 7.10 0.72 -5.16
N ALA A 107 6.75 -0.56 -5.37
CA ALA A 107 5.44 -1.09 -5.01
C ALA A 107 5.21 -1.00 -3.49
N ALA A 108 6.19 -1.41 -2.68
CA ALA A 108 6.11 -1.29 -1.23
C ALA A 108 5.98 0.18 -0.77
N LEU A 109 6.75 1.10 -1.37
CA LEU A 109 6.71 2.53 -1.05
C LEU A 109 5.39 3.20 -1.46
N ILE A 110 4.97 3.01 -2.73
CA ILE A 110 3.72 3.54 -3.27
C ILE A 110 2.53 2.95 -2.52
N GLY A 111 2.53 1.66 -2.23
CA GLY A 111 1.46 0.99 -1.47
C GLY A 111 1.27 1.61 -0.07
N LEU A 112 2.38 1.82 0.66
CA LEU A 112 2.36 2.50 1.96
C LEU A 112 1.80 3.92 1.85
N VAL A 113 2.28 4.70 0.88
CA VAL A 113 1.83 6.08 0.65
C VAL A 113 0.35 6.13 0.28
N CYS A 114 -0.11 5.25 -0.61
CA CYS A 114 -1.52 5.14 -0.98
C CYS A 114 -2.40 4.85 0.23
N ALA A 115 -2.06 3.84 1.05
CA ALA A 115 -2.83 3.45 2.25
C ALA A 115 -2.91 4.55 3.33
N THR A 116 -1.91 5.44 3.37
CA THR A 116 -1.75 6.47 4.43
C THR A 116 -2.07 7.89 3.96
N SER A 117 -2.17 8.14 2.66
CA SER A 117 -2.38 9.47 2.05
C SER A 117 -3.64 10.22 2.51
N GLY A 118 -4.66 9.49 2.96
CA GLY A 118 -5.99 10.01 3.24
C GLY A 118 -6.99 9.81 2.09
N CYS A 119 -6.60 9.16 0.99
CA CYS A 119 -7.54 8.71 -0.04
C CYS A 119 -8.61 7.78 0.60
N PRO A 120 -9.91 8.02 0.35
CA PRO A 120 -10.96 7.16 0.92
C PRO A 120 -10.92 5.72 0.40
N LEU A 121 -10.56 5.52 -0.88
CA LEU A 121 -10.52 4.20 -1.52
C LEU A 121 -9.42 3.27 -1.00
N THR A 122 -8.42 3.80 -0.31
CA THR A 122 -7.30 3.02 0.26
C THR A 122 -7.30 3.04 1.79
N ARG A 123 -8.28 3.72 2.41
CA ARG A 123 -8.33 3.93 3.86
C ARG A 123 -8.37 2.61 4.65
N PHE A 124 -9.04 1.59 4.10
CA PHE A 124 -9.18 0.28 4.73
C PHE A 124 -7.83 -0.44 4.91
N LEU A 125 -6.80 -0.09 4.13
CA LEU A 125 -5.45 -0.64 4.23
C LEU A 125 -4.61 0.01 5.35
N ARG A 126 -5.03 1.14 5.92
CA ARG A 126 -4.23 1.89 6.90
C ARG A 126 -3.88 1.10 8.16
N PRO A 127 -4.76 0.27 8.74
CA PRO A 127 -4.39 -0.59 9.86
C PRO A 127 -3.24 -1.54 9.52
N MET A 128 -3.21 -2.07 8.29
CA MET A 128 -2.10 -2.89 7.80
C MET A 128 -0.82 -2.05 7.61
N ALA A 129 -0.95 -0.83 7.09
CA ALA A 129 0.18 0.09 6.92
C ALA A 129 0.86 0.49 8.25
N ARG A 130 0.13 0.51 9.38
CA ARG A 130 0.72 0.76 10.72
C ARG A 130 1.80 -0.26 11.08
N TYR A 131 1.61 -1.49 10.63
CA TYR A 131 2.56 -2.58 10.78
C TYR A 131 3.23 -2.88 9.45
N HIS A 132 3.71 -1.83 8.78
CA HIS A 132 4.30 -1.92 7.44
C HIS A 132 5.33 -3.05 7.37
N THR A 133 5.07 -4.01 6.48
CA THR A 133 6.02 -5.08 6.14
C THR A 133 6.24 -4.97 4.64
N PRO A 134 7.34 -4.33 4.21
CA PRO A 134 7.66 -4.21 2.79
C PRO A 134 8.04 -5.58 2.22
N PHE A 135 7.90 -5.72 0.89
CA PHE A 135 8.32 -6.91 0.15
C PHE A 135 7.56 -8.20 0.52
N ALA A 136 6.39 -8.07 1.14
CA ALA A 136 5.51 -9.20 1.44
C ALA A 136 5.14 -9.93 0.15
N ASP A 137 5.14 -11.27 0.21
CA ASP A 137 4.63 -12.07 -0.89
C ASP A 137 3.09 -12.05 -0.95
N GLU A 138 2.52 -12.78 -1.90
CA GLU A 138 1.09 -12.88 -2.10
C GLU A 138 0.37 -13.48 -0.89
N LYS A 139 0.87 -14.58 -0.33
CA LYS A 139 0.25 -15.27 0.82
C LYS A 139 0.29 -14.40 2.07
N GLU A 140 1.43 -13.77 2.34
CA GLU A 140 1.59 -12.81 3.43
C GLU A 140 0.62 -11.63 3.28
N THR A 141 0.47 -11.12 2.05
CA THR A 141 -0.44 -10.00 1.77
C THR A 141 -1.90 -10.38 1.99
N LEU A 142 -2.34 -11.52 1.47
CA LEU A 142 -3.70 -12.03 1.62
C LEU A 142 -4.03 -12.33 3.08
N ALA A 143 -3.20 -13.16 3.75
CA ALA A 143 -3.41 -13.56 5.13
C ALA A 143 -3.50 -12.34 6.06
N ARG A 144 -2.59 -11.36 5.90
CA ARG A 144 -2.61 -10.14 6.72
C ARG A 144 -3.83 -9.27 6.43
N SER A 145 -4.19 -9.10 5.16
CA SER A 145 -5.36 -8.29 4.80
C SER A 145 -6.64 -8.88 5.38
N PHE A 146 -6.84 -10.19 5.23
CA PHE A 146 -8.04 -10.89 5.71
C PHE A 146 -8.10 -10.89 7.24
N ALA A 147 -6.99 -11.22 7.90
CA ALA A 147 -6.90 -11.22 9.36
C ALA A 147 -7.15 -9.83 9.96
N ILE A 148 -6.52 -8.79 9.43
CA ILE A 148 -6.69 -7.41 9.93
C ILE A 148 -8.11 -6.91 9.69
N TRP A 149 -8.69 -7.22 8.53
CA TRP A 149 -10.08 -6.88 8.26
C TRP A 149 -11.00 -7.54 9.27
N LEU A 150 -10.96 -8.87 9.39
CA LEU A 150 -11.84 -9.63 10.29
C LEU A 150 -11.67 -9.19 11.75
N LEU A 151 -10.44 -8.95 12.20
CA LEU A 151 -10.16 -8.43 13.53
C LEU A 151 -10.79 -7.04 13.74
N GLY A 152 -10.67 -6.14 12.76
CA GLY A 152 -11.31 -4.83 12.82
C GLY A 152 -12.84 -4.90 12.90
N ARG A 153 -13.45 -5.83 12.14
CA ARG A 153 -14.89 -6.10 12.18
C ARG A 153 -15.32 -6.66 13.53
N TYR A 154 -14.55 -7.60 14.08
CA TYR A 154 -14.79 -8.17 15.41
C TYR A 154 -14.70 -7.11 16.52
N ILE A 155 -13.66 -6.28 16.54
CA ILE A 155 -13.50 -5.20 17.52
C ILE A 155 -14.67 -4.21 17.43
N THR A 156 -15.06 -3.83 16.21
CA THR A 156 -16.19 -2.91 15.99
C THR A 156 -17.49 -3.50 16.54
N ARG A 157 -17.73 -4.79 16.33
CA ARG A 157 -18.88 -5.52 16.88
C ARG A 157 -18.87 -5.51 18.40
N GLN A 158 -17.74 -5.82 19.05
CA GLN A 158 -17.62 -5.81 20.51
C GLN A 158 -17.84 -4.42 21.12
N GLN A 159 -17.31 -3.37 20.50
CA GLN A 159 -17.37 -2.01 21.05
C GLN A 159 -18.69 -1.29 20.78
N ARG A 160 -19.35 -1.57 19.65
CA ARG A 160 -20.53 -0.82 19.19
C ARG A 160 -21.82 -1.63 19.18
N GLY A 161 -21.79 -2.90 19.60
CA GLY A 161 -22.94 -3.79 19.54
C GLY A 161 -23.45 -4.03 18.12
N SER A 162 -22.55 -4.05 17.12
CA SER A 162 -22.96 -4.28 15.73
C SER A 162 -23.35 -5.74 15.51
N ASP A 163 -24.55 -5.97 14.97
CA ASP A 163 -25.01 -7.30 14.55
C ASP A 163 -24.52 -7.70 13.14
N GLU A 164 -23.69 -6.87 12.51
CA GLU A 164 -23.15 -7.18 11.19
C GLU A 164 -22.25 -8.42 11.23
N ALA A 165 -22.45 -9.33 10.27
CA ALA A 165 -21.71 -10.58 10.20
C ALA A 165 -20.19 -10.34 10.07
N LEU A 166 -19.41 -11.25 10.65
CA LEU A 166 -17.97 -11.32 10.38
C LEU A 166 -17.79 -11.92 9.00
N SER A 167 -17.50 -11.06 8.02
CA SER A 167 -17.47 -11.42 6.61
C SER A 167 -16.40 -10.60 5.87
N LEU A 168 -15.90 -11.17 4.78
CA LEU A 168 -14.97 -10.54 3.84
C LEU A 168 -15.67 -9.84 2.67
N GLU A 169 -17.01 -9.85 2.60
CA GLU A 169 -17.76 -9.22 1.50
C GLU A 169 -17.45 -7.73 1.34
N GLY A 170 -17.32 -7.01 2.46
CA GLY A 170 -16.91 -5.62 2.43
C GLY A 170 -15.47 -5.44 1.94
N LEU A 171 -14.56 -6.35 2.31
CA LEU A 171 -13.16 -6.32 1.89
C LEU A 171 -13.04 -6.57 0.38
N LYS A 172 -13.78 -7.57 -0.13
CA LYS A 172 -13.89 -7.89 -1.55
C LYS A 172 -14.29 -6.65 -2.36
N ARG A 173 -15.33 -5.93 -1.93
CA ARG A 173 -15.75 -4.67 -2.57
C ARG A 173 -14.65 -3.61 -2.52
N GLN A 174 -14.00 -3.41 -1.38
CA GLN A 174 -12.91 -2.45 -1.25
C GLN A 174 -11.73 -2.76 -2.19
N TYR A 175 -11.41 -4.03 -2.41
CA TYR A 175 -10.39 -4.44 -3.36
C TYR A 175 -10.78 -4.21 -4.83
N ALA A 176 -12.05 -4.44 -5.19
CA ALA A 176 -12.55 -4.09 -6.53
C ALA A 176 -12.45 -2.57 -6.78
N GLU A 177 -12.82 -1.74 -5.79
CA GLU A 177 -12.65 -0.29 -5.85
C GLU A 177 -11.17 0.13 -5.93
N LEU A 178 -10.30 -0.56 -5.21
CA LEU A 178 -8.86 -0.34 -5.26
C LEU A 178 -8.28 -0.63 -6.64
N SER A 179 -8.72 -1.69 -7.32
CA SER A 179 -8.22 -2.00 -8.66
C SER A 179 -8.57 -0.91 -9.67
N ALA A 180 -9.82 -0.41 -9.65
CA ALA A 180 -10.22 0.74 -10.46
C ALA A 180 -9.38 2.01 -10.16
N MET A 181 -9.03 2.22 -8.89
CA MET A 181 -8.14 3.30 -8.47
C MET A 181 -6.71 3.11 -8.97
N ASN A 182 -6.14 1.91 -8.87
CA ASN A 182 -4.79 1.60 -9.33
C ASN A 182 -4.65 1.83 -10.84
N LEU A 183 -5.65 1.43 -11.64
CA LEU A 183 -5.68 1.72 -13.07
C LEU A 183 -5.65 3.24 -13.34
N ALA A 184 -6.49 4.03 -12.67
CA ALA A 184 -6.48 5.48 -12.80
C ALA A 184 -5.15 6.11 -12.33
N LEU A 185 -4.56 5.59 -11.25
CA LEU A 185 -3.28 6.04 -10.72
C LEU A 185 -2.12 5.75 -11.68
N SER A 186 -2.08 4.57 -12.31
CA SER A 186 -1.08 4.24 -13.32
C SER A 186 -1.12 5.21 -14.50
N ASN A 187 -2.33 5.61 -14.93
CA ASN A 187 -2.50 6.61 -15.98
C ASN A 187 -1.99 8.01 -15.56
N ARG A 188 -2.16 8.39 -14.28
CA ARG A 188 -1.56 9.64 -13.76
C ARG A 188 -0.04 9.60 -13.78
N ILE A 189 0.55 8.53 -13.25
CA ILE A 189 2.00 8.38 -13.15
C ILE A 189 2.65 8.34 -14.53
N ARG A 190 1.98 7.74 -15.53
CA ARG A 190 2.47 7.67 -16.92
C ARG A 190 2.78 9.04 -17.49
N ASP A 191 1.97 10.04 -17.17
CA ASP A 191 2.15 11.42 -17.64
C ASP A 191 3.35 12.13 -16.92
N SER A 192 4.03 11.46 -15.98
CA SER A 192 4.99 12.06 -15.04
C SER A 192 6.36 11.36 -14.96
N VAL A 193 6.54 10.24 -15.67
CA VAL A 193 7.77 9.43 -15.62
C VAL A 193 8.30 9.13 -17.02
N ASN A 194 9.62 9.00 -17.15
CA ASN A 194 10.28 8.65 -18.41
C ASN A 194 10.57 7.15 -18.52
N ARG A 195 10.59 6.45 -17.38
CA ARG A 195 10.83 5.01 -17.27
C ARG A 195 9.76 4.35 -16.40
N ASP A 196 9.75 3.04 -16.42
CA ASP A 196 8.59 2.21 -16.10
C ASP A 196 8.54 1.73 -14.64
N ALA A 197 9.56 1.98 -13.81
CA ALA A 197 9.62 1.44 -12.43
C ALA A 197 8.39 1.81 -11.59
N ALA A 198 7.97 3.08 -11.60
CA ALA A 198 6.79 3.53 -10.86
C ALA A 198 5.48 3.01 -11.46
N LEU A 199 5.44 2.77 -12.79
CA LEU A 199 4.26 2.21 -13.46
C LEU A 199 4.08 0.74 -13.11
N ASN A 200 5.14 -0.06 -13.23
CA ASN A 200 5.09 -1.48 -12.90
C ASN A 200 4.91 -1.73 -11.40
N ALA A 201 5.37 -0.81 -10.55
CA ALA A 201 5.01 -0.83 -9.13
C ALA A 201 3.49 -0.77 -8.91
N VAL A 202 2.76 0.07 -9.64
CA VAL A 202 1.29 0.12 -9.55
C VAL A 202 0.64 -1.12 -10.15
N VAL A 203 1.22 -1.70 -11.21
CA VAL A 203 0.76 -2.98 -11.76
C VAL A 203 0.87 -4.12 -10.73
N ILE A 204 1.98 -4.19 -9.98
CA ILE A 204 2.14 -5.15 -8.87
C ILE A 204 1.05 -4.95 -7.81
N LEU A 205 0.77 -3.70 -7.44
CA LEU A 205 -0.29 -3.38 -6.48
C LEU A 205 -1.69 -3.75 -7.00
N ASP A 206 -1.92 -3.61 -8.30
CA ASP A 206 -3.20 -3.98 -8.93
C ASP A 206 -3.39 -5.49 -9.00
N LEU A 207 -2.32 -6.25 -9.26
CA LEU A 207 -2.36 -7.70 -9.20
C LEU A 207 -2.85 -8.19 -7.83
N PHE A 208 -2.32 -7.64 -6.73
CA PHE A 208 -2.80 -7.97 -5.39
C PHE A 208 -4.27 -7.57 -5.17
N ALA A 209 -4.70 -6.44 -5.74
CA ALA A 209 -6.09 -6.01 -5.64
C ALA A 209 -7.06 -6.93 -6.39
N GLN A 210 -6.61 -7.58 -7.46
CA GLN A 210 -7.40 -8.53 -8.23
C GLN A 210 -7.43 -9.93 -7.61
N ILE A 211 -6.31 -10.39 -7.01
CA ILE A 211 -6.20 -11.73 -6.42
C ILE A 211 -7.05 -11.87 -5.15
N ALA A 212 -7.16 -10.82 -4.33
CA ALA A 212 -7.90 -10.89 -3.07
C ALA A 212 -9.38 -11.30 -3.23
N PRO A 213 -10.17 -10.70 -4.15
CA PRO A 213 -11.52 -11.19 -4.47
C PRO A 213 -11.57 -12.65 -4.93
N VAL A 214 -10.64 -13.06 -5.79
CA VAL A 214 -10.57 -14.45 -6.30
C VAL A 214 -10.36 -15.43 -5.16
N ASN A 215 -9.46 -15.12 -4.23
CA ASN A 215 -9.20 -15.94 -3.05
C ASN A 215 -10.39 -16.03 -2.09
N ILE A 216 -11.14 -14.93 -1.92
CA ILE A 216 -12.34 -14.91 -1.09
C ILE A 216 -13.44 -15.79 -1.69
N ASP A 217 -13.57 -15.79 -3.03
CA ASP A 217 -14.57 -16.59 -3.74
C ASP A 217 -14.16 -18.05 -3.97
N GLY A 218 -12.85 -18.34 -3.95
CA GLY A 218 -12.26 -19.66 -4.14
C GLY A 218 -11.89 -20.36 -2.83
N ASP A 219 -12.70 -20.19 -1.79
CA ASP A 219 -12.56 -20.90 -0.50
C ASP A 219 -11.16 -20.84 0.16
N PHE A 220 -10.40 -19.77 -0.10
CA PHE A 220 -9.07 -19.52 0.49
C PHE A 220 -7.97 -20.52 0.09
N GLU A 221 -8.08 -21.18 -1.07
CA GLU A 221 -7.12 -22.20 -1.53
C GLU A 221 -5.65 -21.74 -1.46
N ASP A 222 -5.33 -20.49 -1.81
CA ASP A 222 -3.93 -20.02 -1.85
C ASP A 222 -3.30 -19.80 -0.46
N ILE A 223 -4.12 -19.73 0.59
CA ILE A 223 -3.67 -19.50 1.97
C ILE A 223 -4.09 -20.62 2.96
N ALA A 224 -4.80 -21.65 2.50
CA ALA A 224 -5.27 -22.72 3.37
C ALA A 224 -4.10 -23.53 3.99
N ASP A 225 -2.97 -23.60 3.29
CA ASP A 225 -1.77 -24.30 3.73
C ASP A 225 -1.12 -23.70 4.99
N LEU A 226 -1.42 -22.44 5.32
CA LEU A 226 -1.00 -21.81 6.58
C LEU A 226 -1.51 -22.55 7.83
N TYR A 227 -2.56 -23.36 7.72
CA TYR A 227 -3.17 -24.08 8.83
C TYR A 227 -2.84 -25.58 8.87
N VAL A 228 -1.96 -26.05 7.98
CA VAL A 228 -1.46 -27.42 8.05
C VAL A 228 -0.43 -27.50 9.17
N VAL A 229 -0.82 -28.12 10.28
CA VAL A 229 0.03 -28.40 11.45
C VAL A 229 0.17 -29.92 11.63
N GLU A 230 1.19 -30.38 12.37
CA GLU A 230 1.37 -31.83 12.58
C GLU A 230 0.10 -32.46 13.21
N GLU A 231 -0.24 -33.68 12.81
CA GLU A 231 -1.28 -34.45 13.49
C GLU A 231 -0.81 -34.78 14.91
N ASP A 232 -1.69 -34.60 15.88
CA ASP A 232 -1.47 -34.96 17.28
C ASP A 232 -1.12 -36.47 17.34
N GLN A 233 0.16 -36.80 17.59
CA GLN A 233 0.58 -38.17 17.93
C GLN A 233 0.19 -38.52 19.38
N THR A 234 -1.02 -38.17 19.83
CA THR A 234 -1.54 -38.61 21.12
C THR A 234 -2.21 -39.97 21.00
N THR A 235 -1.37 -41.00 20.86
CA THR A 235 -1.71 -42.34 21.36
C THR A 235 -1.48 -42.32 22.88
N TYR A 236 -2.55 -42.18 23.66
CA TYR A 236 -2.56 -42.59 25.07
C TYR A 236 -3.01 -44.04 25.19
#